data_AF-A0A7Z8PD25-F1
#
_entry.id   AF-A0A7Z8PD25-F1
#
_cell.length_a   1.000
_cell.length_b   1.000
_cell.length_c   1.000
_cell.angle_alpha   90.00
_cell.angle_beta   90.00
_cell.angle_gamma   90.00
#
_symmetry.space_group_name_H-M   'P 1'
#
loop_
_entity.id
_entity.type
_entity.pdbx_description
1 polymer ?
#
loop_
_entity_poly.entity_id
_entity_poly.type
_entity_poly.pdbx_seq_one_letter_code
_entity_poly.pdbx_strand_id
1 'polypeptide(L)'
;MDTPLPIDPELFHILVCPLAKSPLKWVDGRLVSTDPATRRAYRIEEGIPIMLVDQAQTLEIAEWKRLMDQPGLQGGGLSALEKLAP
;
A
#
# COMPACT_ATOMS: atom_id res chain seq x y z
N MET A 1 9.96 4.76 14.78
CA MET A 1 8.87 5.71 15.09
C MET A 1 7.68 5.27 14.26
N ASP A 2 6.58 4.90 14.91
CA ASP A 2 5.35 4.51 14.21
C ASP A 2 4.80 5.75 13.50
N THR A 3 4.78 5.75 12.17
CA THR A 3 4.24 6.91 11.41
C THR A 3 2.74 6.72 11.32
N PRO A 4 1.91 7.63 11.85
CA PRO A 4 0.46 7.48 11.76
C PRO A 4 0.02 7.45 10.29
N LEU A 5 -0.98 6.62 9.98
CA LEU A 5 -1.58 6.56 8.65
C LEU A 5 -2.27 7.91 8.34
N PRO A 6 -1.84 8.65 7.30
CA PRO A 6 -2.36 9.99 7.01
C PRO A 6 -3.62 9.96 6.12
N ILE A 7 -4.33 8.84 6.09
CA ILE A 7 -5.58 8.65 5.32
C ILE A 7 -6.59 7.91 6.17
N ASP A 8 -7.87 8.06 5.82
CA ASP A 8 -8.97 7.38 6.50
C ASP A 8 -8.74 5.84 6.58
N PRO A 9 -8.86 5.21 7.76
CA PRO A 9 -8.59 3.78 7.92
C PRO A 9 -9.52 2.87 7.11
N GLU A 10 -10.80 3.23 6.94
CA GLU A 10 -11.75 2.45 6.15
C GLU A 10 -11.42 2.56 4.66
N LEU A 11 -11.05 3.76 4.18
CA LEU A 11 -10.50 3.93 2.84
C LEU A 11 -9.25 3.06 2.64
N PHE A 12 -8.28 3.13 3.55
CA PHE A 12 -7.07 2.32 3.46
C PHE A 12 -7.37 0.81 3.44
N HIS A 13 -8.38 0.37 4.20
CA HIS A 13 -8.78 -1.03 4.24
C HIS A 13 -9.19 -1.56 2.86
N ILE A 14 -9.85 -0.73 2.04
CA ILE A 14 -10.35 -1.10 0.71
C ILE A 14 -9.38 -0.80 -0.43
N LEU A 15 -8.32 -0.02 -0.17
CA LEU A 15 -7.33 0.31 -1.19
C LEU A 15 -6.53 -0.92 -1.63
N VAL A 16 -6.27 -0.99 -2.94
CA VAL A 16 -5.44 -2.01 -3.58
C VAL A 16 -4.37 -1.35 -4.44
N CYS A 17 -3.27 -2.06 -4.67
CA CYS A 17 -2.27 -1.68 -5.66
C CYS A 17 -2.95 -1.51 -7.03
N PRO A 18 -2.87 -0.34 -7.69
CA PRO A 18 -3.54 -0.09 -8.98
C PRO A 18 -3.07 -1.03 -10.08
N LEU A 19 -1.80 -1.48 -10.03
CA LEU A 19 -1.20 -2.40 -10.99
C LEU A 19 -1.48 -3.87 -10.66
N ALA A 20 -1.10 -4.33 -9.46
CA ALA A 20 -1.13 -5.74 -9.09
C ALA A 20 -2.48 -6.20 -8.49
N LYS A 21 -3.34 -5.26 -8.10
CA LYS A 21 -4.58 -5.51 -7.34
C LYS A 21 -4.37 -6.22 -5.99
N SER A 22 -3.13 -6.28 -5.51
CA SER A 22 -2.77 -6.81 -4.20
C SER A 22 -3.05 -5.80 -3.08
N PRO A 23 -3.10 -6.25 -1.80
CA PRO A 23 -3.11 -5.34 -0.65
C PRO A 23 -1.95 -4.33 -0.65
N LEU A 24 -2.15 -3.24 0.08
CA LEU A 24 -1.13 -2.25 0.39
C LEU A 24 -0.74 -2.34 1.87
N LYS A 25 0.54 -2.11 2.16
CA LYS A 25 1.08 -1.99 3.51
C LYS A 25 1.53 -0.56 3.75
N TRP A 26 1.08 0.04 4.84
CA TRP A 26 1.62 1.29 5.35
C TRP A 26 2.88 1.00 6.17
N VAL A 27 4.02 1.43 5.64
CA VAL A 27 5.33 1.20 6.25
C VAL A 27 6.29 2.29 5.78
N ASP A 28 7.12 2.78 6.70
CA ASP A 28 8.15 3.79 6.41
C ASP A 28 7.61 5.05 5.71
N GLY A 29 6.40 5.48 6.09
CA GLY A 29 5.73 6.63 5.50
C GLY A 29 5.23 6.44 4.06
N ARG A 30 5.14 5.19 3.58
CA ARG A 30 4.73 4.86 2.21
C ARG A 30 3.66 3.78 2.18
N LEU A 31 2.86 3.78 1.12
CA LEU A 31 1.98 2.66 0.76
C LEU A 31 2.76 1.71 -0.15
N VAL A 32 3.06 0.52 0.34
CA VAL A 32 3.87 -0.48 -0.38
C VAL A 32 2.99 -1.65 -0.81
N SER A 33 3.02 -1.99 -2.09
CA SER A 33 2.38 -3.18 -2.65
C SER A 33 2.92 -4.45 -2.01
N THR A 34 2.05 -5.34 -1.55
CA THR A 34 2.46 -6.67 -1.04
C THR A 34 2.76 -7.67 -2.15
N ASP A 35 2.66 -7.27 -3.42
CA ASP A 35 3.05 -8.11 -4.56
C ASP A 35 4.57 -8.03 -4.83
N PRO A 36 5.30 -9.17 -4.72
CA PRO A 36 6.75 -9.22 -4.94
C PRO A 36 7.15 -9.06 -6.41
N ALA A 37 6.22 -9.22 -7.37
CA ALA A 37 6.54 -9.05 -8.79
C ALA A 37 6.68 -7.56 -9.14
N THR A 38 5.73 -6.74 -8.70
CA THR A 38 5.65 -5.31 -9.04
C THR A 38 6.38 -4.39 -8.06
N ARG A 39 6.40 -4.73 -6.75
CA ARG A 39 7.16 -4.02 -5.70
C ARG A 39 6.94 -2.50 -5.68
N ARG A 40 5.73 -2.06 -6.00
CA ARG A 40 5.43 -0.62 -6.10
C ARG A 40 5.29 0.02 -4.73
N ALA A 41 5.87 1.19 -4.58
CA ALA A 41 5.67 2.08 -3.46
C ALA A 41 5.04 3.39 -3.94
N TYR A 42 4.01 3.82 -3.23
CA TYR A 42 3.24 5.03 -3.49
C TYR A 42 3.41 5.99 -2.32
N ARG A 43 3.54 7.27 -2.65
CA ARG A 43 3.63 8.37 -1.68
C ARG A 43 2.24 8.88 -1.31
N ILE A 44 2.17 9.56 -0.17
CA ILE A 44 0.98 10.31 0.24
C ILE A 44 1.38 11.78 0.35
N GLU A 45 0.63 12.65 -0.32
CA GLU A 45 0.84 14.09 -0.33
C GLU A 45 -0.43 14.75 0.21
N GLU A 46 -0.32 15.52 1.30
CA GLU A 46 -1.46 16.23 1.91
C GLU A 46 -2.68 15.34 2.21
N GLY A 47 -2.44 14.09 2.62
CA GLY A 47 -3.49 13.10 2.88
C GLY A 47 -4.11 12.48 1.63
N ILE A 48 -3.51 12.70 0.46
CA ILE A 48 -3.95 12.15 -0.83
C ILE A 48 -2.94 11.09 -1.31
N PRO A 49 -3.34 9.81 -1.44
CA PRO A 49 -2.50 8.78 -2.04
C PRO A 49 -2.24 9.05 -3.52
N ILE A 50 -0.98 9.19 -3.91
CA ILE A 50 -0.62 9.33 -5.31
C ILE A 50 -0.47 7.94 -5.93
N MET A 51 -1.59 7.34 -6.32
CA MET A 51 -1.70 5.96 -6.85
C MET A 51 -1.57 5.89 -8.38
N LEU A 52 -0.62 6.65 -8.93
CA LEU A 52 -0.32 6.61 -10.37
C LEU A 52 0.85 5.64 -10.62
N VAL A 53 0.65 4.66 -11.50
CA VAL A 53 1.61 3.56 -11.75
C VAL A 53 2.93 4.06 -12.32
N ASP A 54 2.90 5.10 -13.14
CA ASP A 54 4.04 5.78 -13.75
C ASP A 54 4.84 6.61 -12.75
N GLN A 55 4.20 7.14 -11.71
CA GLN A 55 4.85 7.88 -10.63
C GLN A 55 5.26 7.01 -9.43
N ALA A 56 4.89 5.73 -9.46
CA ALA A 56 5.19 4.80 -8.39
C ALA A 56 6.66 4.37 -8.43
N GLN A 57 7.32 4.38 -7.28
CA GLN A 57 8.67 3.84 -7.16
C GLN A 57 8.62 2.32 -7.26
N THR A 58 9.47 1.73 -8.09
CA THR A 58 9.75 0.29 -8.04
C THR A 58 10.85 0.05 -7.01
N LEU A 59 10.57 -0.74 -5.98
CA LEU A 59 11.56 -1.08 -4.97
C LEU A 59 12.45 -2.24 -5.42
N GLU A 60 13.71 -2.18 -5.01
CA GLU A 60 14.60 -3.34 -5.09
C GLU A 60 14.08 -4.48 -4.21
N ILE A 61 14.34 -5.72 -4.63
CA ILE A 61 13.75 -6.90 -3.97
C ILE A 61 14.17 -7.00 -2.50
N ALA A 62 15.42 -6.61 -2.19
CA ALA A 62 15.94 -6.60 -0.83
C ALA A 62 15.26 -5.55 0.05
N GLU A 63 15.03 -4.35 -0.48
CA GLU A 63 14.32 -3.28 0.22
C GLU A 63 12.86 -3.66 0.46
N TRP A 64 12.19 -4.18 -0.56
CA TRP A 64 10.81 -4.64 -0.45
C TRP A 64 10.67 -5.73 0.63
N LYS A 65 11.56 -6.75 0.65
CA LYS A 65 11.56 -7.79 1.68
C LYS A 65 11.71 -7.20 3.08
N ARG A 66 12.68 -6.29 3.27
CA ARG A 66 12.88 -5.58 4.54
C ARG A 66 11.62 -4.84 4.99
N LEU A 67 10.87 -4.24 4.07
CA LEU A 67 9.62 -3.53 4.38
C LEU A 67 8.47 -4.51 4.69
N MET A 68 8.44 -5.68 4.07
CA MET A 68 7.46 -6.72 4.39
C MET A 68 7.70 -7.34 5.78
N ASP A 69 8.95 -7.48 6.20
CA ASP A 69 9.31 -8.03 7.52
C ASP A 69 9.11 -7.02 8.67
N GLN A 70 9.06 -5.73 8.37
CA GLN A 70 8.81 -4.69 9.38
C GLN A 70 7.37 -4.72 9.90
N PRO A 71 7.11 -4.31 11.15
CA PRO A 71 5.75 -4.01 11.59
C PRO A 71 5.11 -2.92 10.72
N GLY A 72 3.79 -2.98 10.51
CA GLY A 72 3.04 -1.98 9.75
C GLY A 72 1.60 -2.40 9.51
N LEU A 73 0.73 -1.44 9.21
CA LEU A 73 -0.67 -1.72 8.91
C LEU A 73 -0.79 -2.27 7.50
N GLN A 74 -1.51 -3.38 7.32
CA GLN A 74 -1.82 -3.93 6.01
C GLN A 74 -3.32 -3.75 5.72
N GLY A 75 -3.64 -3.23 4.55
CA GLY A 75 -5.03 -3.12 4.07
C GLY A 75 -5.65 -4.49 3.79
N GLY A 76 -6.98 -4.52 3.63
CA GLY A 76 -7.74 -5.75 3.37
C GLY A 76 -7.69 -6.24 1.92
N GLY A 77 -7.29 -5.38 0.99
CA GLY A 77 -7.15 -5.70 -0.42
C GLY A 77 -8.46 -6.11 -1.10
N LEU A 78 -8.41 -7.00 -2.09
CA LEU A 78 -9.61 -7.43 -2.84
C LEU A 78 -10.71 -8.02 -1.94
N SER A 79 -10.35 -8.74 -0.88
CA SER A 79 -11.34 -9.30 0.05
C SER A 79 -12.15 -8.25 0.81
N ALA A 80 -11.61 -7.03 0.96
CA ALA A 80 -12.36 -5.91 1.52
C ALA A 80 -13.34 -5.32 0.49
N LEU A 81 -12.97 -5.31 -0.79
CA LEU A 81 -13.83 -4.84 -1.88
C LEU A 81 -15.02 -5.78 -2.11
N GLU A 82 -14.82 -7.09 -1.99
CA GLU A 82 -15.89 -8.09 -2.14
C GLU A 82 -17.02 -7.91 -1.12
N LYS A 83 -16.71 -7.44 0.10
CA LYS A 83 -17.71 -7.17 1.15
C LYS A 83 -18.57 -5.94 0.87
N LEU A 84 -18.16 -5.10 -0.09
CA LEU A 84 -18.88 -3.90 -0.52
C LEU A 84 -19.69 -4.13 -1.80
N ALA A 85 -19.58 -5.31 -2.42
CA ALA A 85 -20.38 -5.66 -3.57
C ALA A 85 -21.87 -5.84 -3.14
N PRO A 86 -22.84 -5.26 -3.89
CA PRO A 86 -24.26 -5.34 -3.59
C PRO A 86 -24.84 -6.76 -3.74
#